data_AF-A0A5N5NX35-F1
#
_entry.id   AF-A0A5N5NX35-F1
#
_cell.length_a   1.000
_cell.length_b   1.000
_cell.length_c   1.000
_cell.angle_alpha   90.00
_cell.angle_beta   90.00
_cell.angle_gamma   90.00
#
_symmetry.space_group_name_H-M   'P 1'
#
loop_
_entity.id
_entity.type
_entity.pdbx_description
1 polymer ?
#
loop_
_entity_poly.entity_id
_entity_poly.type
_entity_poly.pdbx_seq_one_letter_code
_entity_poly.pdbx_strand_id
1 'polypeptide(L)'
;MPLRLHHQPPTPTPPTSTSTILTPLSAYCSSVIRRESEVAGLAASVADYLAWMRNVPYNGAPPATNAVFQTMLENIEIRARELVEISQRGHDGLLKELLGALSAGGCGGSSGDMAAKVAELEEKLEGERREHSAFFKTEYDACKFLKEQMRKRP
;
A
#
# COMPACT_ATOMS: atom_id res chain seq x y z
N MET A 1 33.20 38.62 -52.54
CA MET A 1 31.84 38.63 -51.94
C MET A 1 31.60 37.24 -51.35
N PRO A 2 31.50 37.09 -50.01
CA PRO A 2 31.69 35.81 -49.32
C PRO A 2 30.42 34.94 -49.30
N LEU A 3 30.66 33.62 -49.24
CA LEU A 3 29.68 32.54 -49.10
C LEU A 3 28.97 32.65 -47.74
N ARG A 4 27.63 32.76 -47.74
CA ARG A 4 26.82 32.65 -46.52
C ARG A 4 26.83 31.19 -46.05
N LEU A 5 27.55 30.94 -44.97
CA LEU A 5 27.39 29.73 -44.15
C LEU A 5 25.98 29.74 -43.56
N HIS A 6 25.13 28.80 -43.99
CA HIS A 6 23.87 28.50 -43.30
C HIS A 6 24.20 27.93 -41.93
N HIS A 7 24.05 28.75 -40.89
CA HIS A 7 24.01 28.30 -39.50
C HIS A 7 22.72 27.49 -39.32
N GLN A 8 22.82 26.17 -39.33
CA GLN A 8 21.74 25.29 -38.92
C GLN A 8 21.64 25.40 -37.38
N PRO A 9 20.49 25.82 -36.82
CA PRO A 9 20.33 25.84 -35.37
C PRO A 9 20.41 24.41 -34.83
N PRO A 10 21.01 24.20 -33.64
CA PRO A 10 21.05 22.89 -33.02
C PRO A 10 19.63 22.36 -32.84
N THR A 11 19.38 21.16 -33.36
CA THR A 11 18.14 20.43 -33.09
C THR A 11 17.99 20.28 -31.58
N PRO A 12 16.85 20.68 -30.99
CA PRO A 12 16.60 20.42 -29.58
C PRO A 12 16.56 18.90 -29.40
N THR A 13 17.53 18.37 -28.64
CA THR A 13 17.46 17.01 -28.10
C THR A 13 16.15 16.87 -27.34
N PRO A 14 15.29 15.89 -27.64
CA PRO A 14 14.04 15.71 -26.91
C PRO A 14 14.36 15.39 -25.44
N PRO A 15 13.95 16.21 -24.48
CA PRO A 15 14.17 15.94 -23.07
C PRO A 15 13.01 15.10 -22.54
N THR A 16 12.93 13.80 -22.89
CA THR A 16 11.74 13.03 -22.49
C THR A 16 12.01 11.54 -22.39
N SER A 17 12.62 11.09 -21.30
CA SER A 17 12.55 9.66 -20.93
C SER A 17 12.49 9.48 -19.41
N THR A 18 13.25 10.24 -18.64
CA THR A 18 13.22 10.18 -17.17
C THR A 18 12.00 10.84 -16.55
N SER A 19 11.46 11.90 -17.17
CA SER A 19 10.28 12.63 -16.66
C SER A 19 9.01 11.77 -16.61
N THR A 20 8.83 10.86 -17.58
CA THR A 20 7.55 10.14 -17.78
C THR A 20 7.28 9.08 -16.72
N ILE A 21 8.31 8.45 -16.15
CA ILE A 21 8.17 7.39 -15.13
C ILE A 21 8.16 7.97 -13.71
N LEU A 22 8.86 9.08 -13.48
CA LEU A 22 8.99 9.67 -12.15
C LEU A 22 7.66 10.16 -11.57
N THR A 23 6.75 10.66 -12.41
CA THR A 23 5.43 11.11 -11.95
C THR A 23 4.55 9.95 -11.46
N PRO A 24 4.31 8.87 -12.25
CA PRO A 24 3.61 7.68 -11.76
C PRO A 24 4.29 7.01 -10.56
N LEU A 25 5.62 6.96 -10.54
CA LEU A 25 6.37 6.38 -9.42
C LEU A 25 6.16 7.19 -8.13
N SER A 26 6.27 8.52 -8.22
CA SER A 26 6.01 9.42 -7.09
C SER A 26 4.57 9.28 -6.57
N ALA A 27 3.59 9.19 -7.47
CA ALA A 27 2.19 8.99 -7.11
C ALA A 27 1.96 7.64 -6.40
N TYR A 28 2.56 6.57 -6.92
CA TYR A 28 2.51 5.24 -6.29
C TYR A 28 3.15 5.25 -4.90
N CYS A 29 4.39 5.73 -4.77
CA CYS A 29 5.09 5.80 -3.49
C CYS A 29 4.34 6.65 -2.46
N SER A 30 3.81 7.81 -2.87
CA SER A 30 3.02 8.68 -1.99
C SER A 30 1.74 7.99 -1.51
N SER A 31 1.09 7.20 -2.37
CA SER A 31 -0.09 6.43 -2.01
C SER A 31 0.22 5.33 -1.00
N VAL A 32 1.33 4.61 -1.18
CA VAL A 32 1.81 3.60 -0.23
C VAL A 32 2.07 4.24 1.14
N ILE A 33 2.87 5.32 1.20
CA ILE A 33 3.22 6.00 2.46
C ILE A 33 1.97 6.53 3.18
N ARG A 34 1.06 7.18 2.44
CA ARG A 34 -0.19 7.70 3.03
C ARG A 34 -1.00 6.58 3.68
N ARG A 35 -1.12 5.45 2.99
CA ARG A 35 -1.87 4.30 3.48
C ARG A 35 -1.23 3.64 4.68
N GLU A 36 0.08 3.43 4.66
CA GLU A 36 0.82 2.92 5.83
C GLU A 36 0.61 3.83 7.05
N SER A 37 0.61 5.14 6.82
CA SER A 37 0.32 6.13 7.86
C SER A 37 -1.12 6.05 8.38
N GLU A 38 -2.11 5.91 7.49
CA GLU A 38 -3.52 5.73 7.85
C GLU A 38 -3.76 4.44 8.64
N VAL A 39 -3.18 3.31 8.19
CA VAL A 39 -3.25 2.02 8.87
C VAL A 39 -2.58 2.09 10.24
N ALA A 40 -1.37 2.66 10.32
CA ALA A 40 -0.66 2.82 11.59
C ALA A 40 -1.45 3.69 12.58
N GLY A 41 -2.03 4.81 12.11
CA GLY A 41 -2.84 5.71 12.93
C GLY A 41 -4.10 5.03 13.47
N LEU A 42 -4.84 4.31 12.63
CA LEU A 42 -6.03 3.57 13.07
C LEU A 42 -5.67 2.42 14.01
N ALA A 43 -4.60 1.67 13.73
CA ALA A 43 -4.14 0.61 14.62
C ALA A 43 -3.72 1.13 16.00
N ALA A 44 -3.03 2.28 16.05
CA ALA A 44 -2.71 2.96 17.30
C ALA A 44 -3.98 3.36 18.08
N SER A 45 -4.98 3.92 17.38
CA SER A 45 -6.26 4.29 18.02
C SER A 45 -6.98 3.07 18.65
N VAL A 46 -6.98 1.93 17.95
CA VAL A 46 -7.53 0.67 18.48
C VAL A 46 -6.75 0.21 19.70
N ALA A 47 -5.41 0.28 19.67
CA ALA A 47 -4.57 -0.07 20.80
C ALA A 47 -4.84 0.82 22.03
N ASP A 48 -5.02 2.13 21.82
CA ASP A 48 -5.34 3.09 22.86
C ASP A 48 -6.73 2.81 23.47
N TYR A 49 -7.73 2.50 22.65
CA TYR A 49 -9.05 2.09 23.15
C TYR A 49 -8.99 0.80 23.96
N LEU A 50 -8.24 -0.20 23.51
CA LEU A 50 -8.00 -1.44 24.26
C LEU A 50 -7.27 -1.19 25.59
N ALA A 51 -6.25 -0.31 25.59
CA ALA A 51 -5.53 0.07 26.80
C ALA A 51 -6.44 0.82 27.78
N TRP A 52 -7.26 1.74 27.27
CA TRP A 52 -8.24 2.46 28.07
C TRP A 52 -9.26 1.50 28.70
N MET A 53 -9.83 0.56 27.93
CA MET A 53 -10.80 -0.43 28.44
C MET A 53 -10.26 -1.27 29.60
N ARG A 54 -8.95 -1.56 29.61
CA ARG A 54 -8.30 -2.27 30.73
C ARG A 54 -8.30 -1.47 32.04
N ASN A 55 -8.39 -0.14 31.95
CA ASN A 55 -8.28 0.79 33.06
C ASN A 55 -9.60 1.48 33.44
N VAL A 56 -10.71 1.17 32.76
CA VAL A 56 -12.02 1.74 33.09
C VAL A 56 -12.47 1.23 34.47
N PRO A 57 -12.85 2.11 35.40
CA PRO A 57 -13.39 1.69 36.69
C PRO A 57 -14.65 0.83 36.52
N TYR A 58 -14.59 -0.40 37.00
CA TYR A 58 -15.75 -1.29 37.07
C TYR A 58 -16.58 -0.94 38.31
N ASN A 59 -17.66 -0.16 38.12
CA ASN A 59 -18.59 0.19 39.20
C ASN A 59 -19.53 -0.98 39.59
N GLY A 60 -19.04 -2.22 39.59
CA GLY A 60 -19.79 -3.42 39.93
C GLY A 60 -20.76 -3.94 38.85
N ALA A 61 -21.01 -3.19 37.77
CA ALA A 61 -21.78 -3.67 36.63
C ALA A 61 -20.90 -4.55 35.71
N PRO A 62 -21.39 -5.73 35.26
CA PRO A 62 -20.70 -6.53 34.27
C PRO A 62 -20.36 -5.71 33.00
N PRO A 63 -19.21 -5.95 32.34
CA PRO A 63 -18.83 -5.25 31.10
C PRO A 63 -19.94 -5.32 30.03
N ALA A 64 -20.65 -6.44 29.96
CA ALA A 64 -21.75 -6.67 29.02
C ALA A 64 -22.93 -5.69 29.20
N THR A 65 -23.14 -5.13 30.38
CA THR A 65 -24.26 -4.22 30.69
C THR A 65 -23.84 -2.75 30.84
N ASN A 66 -22.54 -2.46 30.73
CA ASN A 66 -22.03 -1.10 30.86
C ASN A 66 -22.09 -0.40 29.49
N ALA A 67 -22.96 0.60 29.36
CA ALA A 67 -23.14 1.35 28.10
C ALA A 67 -21.85 1.96 27.55
N VAL A 68 -20.96 2.44 28.44
CA VAL A 68 -19.66 3.01 28.07
C VAL A 68 -18.75 1.93 27.45
N PHE A 69 -18.81 0.71 27.98
CA PHE A 69 -18.05 -0.43 27.47
C PHE A 69 -18.58 -0.88 26.10
N GLN A 70 -19.91 -0.92 25.92
CA GLN A 70 -20.54 -1.29 24.65
C GLN A 70 -20.21 -0.30 23.53
N THR A 71 -20.36 1.02 23.77
CA THR A 71 -19.97 2.04 22.79
C THR A 71 -18.49 1.96 22.43
N MET A 72 -17.63 1.58 23.38
CA MET A 72 -16.21 1.42 23.10
C MET A 72 -15.91 0.21 22.21
N LEU A 73 -16.57 -0.92 22.44
CA LEU A 73 -16.47 -2.10 21.57
C LEU A 73 -16.96 -1.80 20.16
N GLU A 74 -18.08 -1.07 20.02
CA GLU A 74 -18.59 -0.62 18.72
C GLU A 74 -17.56 0.26 18.00
N ASN A 75 -16.93 1.20 18.70
CA ASN A 75 -15.89 2.05 18.12
C ASN A 75 -14.68 1.23 17.65
N ILE A 76 -14.21 0.27 18.46
CA ILE A 76 -13.10 -0.63 18.08
C ILE A 76 -13.46 -1.44 16.84
N GLU A 77 -14.69 -1.97 16.79
CA GLU A 77 -15.19 -2.70 15.63
C GLU A 77 -15.20 -1.82 14.37
N ILE A 78 -15.74 -0.60 14.46
CA ILE A 78 -15.75 0.36 13.35
C ILE A 78 -14.33 0.62 12.85
N ARG A 79 -13.39 0.93 13.75
CA ARG A 79 -11.99 1.20 13.39
C ARG A 79 -11.31 -0.03 12.79
N ALA A 80 -11.63 -1.23 13.27
CA ALA A 80 -11.12 -2.48 12.70
C ALA A 80 -11.67 -2.71 11.27
N ARG A 81 -12.93 -2.39 11.00
CA ARG A 81 -13.50 -2.47 9.65
C ARG A 81 -12.91 -1.41 8.72
N GLU A 82 -12.73 -0.18 9.18
CA GLU A 82 -12.05 0.87 8.41
C GLU A 82 -10.60 0.48 8.03
N LEU A 83 -9.87 -0.16 8.95
CA LEU A 83 -8.54 -0.74 8.67
C LEU A 83 -8.61 -1.75 7.53
N VAL A 84 -9.60 -2.64 7.54
CA VAL A 84 -9.82 -3.62 6.48
C VAL A 84 -10.13 -2.92 5.16
N GLU A 85 -11.02 -1.93 5.14
CA GLU A 85 -11.35 -1.17 3.93
C GLU A 85 -10.14 -0.44 3.34
N ILE A 86 -9.37 0.27 4.16
CA ILE A 86 -8.14 0.94 3.74
C ILE A 86 -7.15 -0.10 3.22
N SER A 87 -7.00 -1.25 3.87
CA SER A 87 -6.14 -2.36 3.43
C SER A 87 -6.64 -3.11 2.17
N GLN A 88 -7.89 -2.93 1.77
CA GLN A 88 -8.48 -3.56 0.59
C GLN A 88 -8.61 -2.62 -0.61
N ARG A 89 -8.70 -1.29 -0.42
CA ARG A 89 -8.77 -0.32 -1.52
C ARG A 89 -7.61 -0.40 -2.53
N GLY A 90 -6.51 -1.07 -2.17
CA GLY A 90 -5.40 -1.41 -3.06
C GLY A 90 -4.61 -0.20 -3.54
N HIS A 91 -3.46 -0.46 -4.17
CA HIS A 91 -2.78 0.55 -5.00
C HIS A 91 -2.96 0.20 -6.48
N ASP A 92 -3.89 -0.69 -6.80
CA ASP A 92 -3.92 -1.41 -8.06
C ASP A 92 -4.09 -0.45 -9.25
N GLY A 93 -4.78 0.68 -9.06
CA GLY A 93 -4.85 1.76 -10.06
C GLY A 93 -3.50 2.44 -10.30
N LEU A 94 -2.84 2.92 -9.25
CA LEU A 94 -1.54 3.60 -9.36
C LEU A 94 -0.40 2.65 -9.76
N LEU A 95 -0.49 1.40 -9.32
CA LEU A 95 0.41 0.33 -9.74
C LEU A 95 0.24 0.07 -11.24
N LYS A 96 -1.00 -0.09 -11.72
CA LYS A 96 -1.28 -0.23 -13.16
C LYS A 96 -0.82 0.99 -13.97
N GLU A 97 -0.98 2.20 -13.44
CA GLU A 97 -0.48 3.43 -14.08
C GLU A 97 1.05 3.44 -14.17
N LEU A 98 1.74 3.06 -13.09
CA LEU A 98 3.21 2.94 -13.06
C LEU A 98 3.70 1.85 -14.03
N LEU A 99 3.07 0.69 -14.02
CA LEU A 99 3.40 -0.43 -14.90
C LEU A 99 3.10 -0.11 -16.37
N GLY A 100 2.00 0.60 -16.64
CA GLY A 100 1.68 1.14 -17.96
C GLY A 100 2.74 2.13 -18.44
N ALA A 101 3.19 3.04 -17.57
CA ALA A 101 4.28 3.97 -17.89
C ALA A 101 5.61 3.26 -18.15
N LEU A 102 5.89 2.17 -17.43
CA LEU A 102 7.07 1.32 -17.65
C LEU A 102 6.99 0.55 -18.99
N SER A 103 5.80 0.12 -19.41
CA SER A 103 5.61 -0.53 -20.72
C SER A 103 5.65 0.45 -21.90
N ALA A 104 5.20 1.69 -21.72
CA ALA A 104 5.12 2.71 -22.77
C ALA A 104 6.42 3.53 -22.92
N GLY A 105 7.20 3.66 -21.83
CA GLY A 105 8.51 4.30 -21.81
C GLY A 105 9.59 3.39 -22.41
N GLY A 106 9.56 3.20 -23.73
CA GLY A 106 10.51 2.35 -24.45
C GLY A 106 11.97 2.72 -24.20
N CYS A 107 12.63 2.01 -23.28
CA CYS A 107 14.09 1.96 -23.21
C CYS A 107 14.61 1.02 -24.29
N GLY A 108 14.74 1.50 -25.54
CA GLY A 108 15.73 1.05 -26.56
C GLY A 108 15.92 -0.45 -26.88
N GLY A 109 15.14 -1.35 -26.31
CA GLY A 109 15.25 -2.80 -26.43
C GLY A 109 13.87 -3.42 -26.28
N SER A 110 13.68 -4.57 -26.96
CA SER A 110 12.47 -5.40 -27.02
C SER A 110 11.35 -4.96 -26.06
N SER A 111 10.42 -4.14 -26.56
CA SER A 111 9.23 -3.71 -25.82
C SER A 111 8.41 -4.88 -25.25
N GLY A 112 8.57 -6.09 -25.81
CA GLY A 112 7.96 -7.32 -25.32
C GLY A 112 8.55 -7.83 -24.00
N ASP A 113 9.84 -7.63 -23.75
CA ASP A 113 10.51 -8.17 -22.56
C ASP A 113 10.12 -7.38 -21.29
N MET A 114 9.96 -6.06 -21.43
CA MET A 114 9.52 -5.19 -20.32
C MET A 114 8.05 -5.45 -19.96
N ALA A 115 7.19 -5.63 -20.97
CA ALA A 115 5.78 -5.96 -20.74
C ALA A 115 5.61 -7.33 -20.07
N ALA A 116 6.42 -8.33 -20.46
CA ALA A 116 6.43 -9.64 -19.81
C ALA A 116 6.87 -9.56 -18.34
N LYS A 117 7.93 -8.79 -18.03
CA LYS A 117 8.38 -8.57 -16.65
C LYS A 117 7.36 -7.84 -15.79
N VAL A 118 6.64 -6.88 -16.38
CA VAL A 118 5.53 -6.17 -15.71
C VAL A 118 4.42 -7.16 -15.32
N ALA A 119 4.00 -8.03 -16.24
CA ALA A 119 2.98 -9.03 -15.96
C ALA A 119 3.42 -10.05 -14.89
N GLU A 120 4.68 -10.50 -14.93
CA GLU A 120 5.27 -11.37 -13.90
C GLU A 120 5.25 -10.70 -12.51
N LEU A 121 5.57 -9.41 -12.44
CA LEU A 121 5.53 -8.64 -11.20
C LEU A 121 4.10 -8.50 -10.65
N GLU A 122 3.11 -8.24 -11.52
CA GLU A 122 1.71 -8.19 -11.09
C GLU A 122 1.24 -9.53 -10.51
N GLU A 123 1.52 -10.63 -11.21
CA GLU A 123 1.15 -11.98 -10.76
C GLU A 123 1.82 -12.33 -9.43
N LYS A 124 3.11 -12.02 -9.29
CA LYS A 124 3.86 -12.25 -8.05
C LYS A 124 3.28 -11.46 -6.88
N LEU A 125 3.02 -10.16 -7.07
CA LEU A 125 2.47 -9.31 -6.01
C LEU A 125 1.07 -9.75 -5.58
N GLU A 126 0.23 -10.17 -6.52
CA GLU A 126 -1.09 -10.72 -6.20
C GLU A 126 -0.99 -12.09 -5.51
N GLY A 127 0.02 -12.89 -5.87
CA GLY A 127 0.39 -14.12 -5.17
C GLY A 127 0.76 -13.86 -3.70
N GLU A 128 1.71 -12.95 -3.46
CA GLU A 128 2.14 -12.55 -2.11
C GLU A 128 0.97 -11.98 -1.29
N ARG A 129 0.12 -11.15 -1.90
CA ARG A 129 -1.10 -10.62 -1.26
C ARG A 129 -2.04 -11.75 -0.81
N ARG A 130 -2.32 -12.72 -1.69
CA ARG A 130 -3.18 -13.86 -1.38
C ARG A 130 -2.60 -14.73 -0.27
N GLU A 131 -1.31 -15.02 -0.34
CA GLU A 131 -0.62 -15.85 0.66
C GLU A 131 -0.60 -15.18 2.03
N HIS A 132 -0.32 -13.86 2.07
CA HIS A 132 -0.35 -13.09 3.29
C HIS A 132 -1.77 -13.03 3.88
N SER A 133 -2.79 -12.81 3.04
CA SER A 133 -4.19 -12.82 3.49
C SER A 133 -4.63 -14.20 3.99
N ALA A 134 -4.18 -15.28 3.36
CA ALA A 134 -4.50 -16.64 3.76
C ALA A 134 -4.01 -16.91 5.19
N PHE A 135 -2.77 -16.55 5.51
CA PHE A 135 -2.21 -16.70 6.85
C PHE A 135 -3.11 -16.07 7.94
N PHE A 136 -3.54 -14.82 7.74
CA PHE A 136 -4.42 -14.15 8.72
C PHE A 136 -5.82 -14.76 8.82
N LYS A 137 -6.27 -15.52 7.82
CA LYS A 137 -7.57 -16.20 7.83
C LYS A 137 -7.50 -17.61 8.42
N THR A 138 -6.40 -18.34 8.22
CA THR A 138 -6.34 -19.78 8.50
C THR A 138 -5.39 -20.16 9.61
N GLU A 139 -4.31 -19.40 9.80
CA GLU A 139 -3.18 -19.80 10.66
C GLU A 139 -2.89 -18.81 11.78
N TYR A 140 -3.36 -17.56 11.67
CA TYR A 140 -3.12 -16.52 12.65
C TYR A 140 -3.82 -16.81 13.98
N ASP A 141 -3.02 -16.81 15.04
CA ASP A 141 -3.44 -17.00 16.42
C ASP A 141 -3.41 -15.64 17.13
N ALA A 142 -4.58 -15.09 17.44
CA ALA A 142 -4.70 -13.79 18.10
C ALA A 142 -4.07 -13.75 19.51
N CYS A 143 -3.78 -14.91 20.12
CA CYS A 143 -3.17 -15.01 21.45
C CYS A 143 -1.63 -14.99 21.44
N LYS A 144 -1.00 -14.98 20.26
CA LYS A 144 0.47 -15.00 20.12
C LYS A 144 1.00 -13.73 19.46
N PHE A 145 2.24 -13.34 19.75
CA PHE A 145 2.84 -12.21 19.06
C PHE A 145 3.15 -12.57 17.60
N LEU A 146 3.03 -11.61 16.68
CA LEU A 146 3.27 -11.85 15.25
C LEU A 146 4.67 -12.45 14.99
N LYS A 147 5.72 -11.96 15.68
CA LYS A 147 7.09 -12.48 15.58
C LYS A 147 7.22 -13.97 15.92
N GLU A 148 6.35 -14.50 16.77
CA GLU A 148 6.34 -15.90 17.21
C GLU A 148 5.64 -16.80 16.17
N GLN A 149 4.80 -16.21 15.33
CA GLN A 149 4.03 -16.89 14.30
C GLN A 149 4.74 -16.84 12.94
N MET A 150 5.47 -15.76 12.64
CA MET A 150 6.21 -15.58 11.38
C MET A 150 7.44 -16.49 11.26
N ARG A 151 8.00 -16.97 12.36
CA ARG A 151 9.20 -17.83 12.37
C ARG A 151 8.94 -19.27 11.85
N LYS A 152 7.68 -19.60 11.55
CA LYS A 152 7.25 -20.90 11.02
C LYS A 152 7.11 -20.94 9.50
N ARG A 153 7.28 -19.81 8.79
CA ARG A 153 7.32 -19.82 7.32
C ARG A 153 8.70 -20.29 6.85
N PRO A 154 8.78 -21.24 5.90
CA PRO A 154 10.04 -21.66 5.29
C PRO A 154 10.74 -20.53 4.53
#